data_AF-A0A7V8SW62-F1
#
_entry.id   AF-A0A7V8SW62-F1
#
_cell.length_a   1.000
_cell.length_b   1.000
_cell.length_c   1.000
_cell.angle_alpha   90.00
_cell.angle_beta   90.00
_cell.angle_gamma   90.00
#
_symmetry.space_group_name_H-M   'P 1'
#
loop_
_entity.id
_entity.type
_entity.pdbx_description
1 polymer ?
#
loop_
_entity_poly.entity_id
_entity_poly.type
_entity_poly.pdbx_seq_one_letter_code
_entity_poly.pdbx_strand_id
1 'polypeptide(L)'
;MKRAGVVALNTFREAVRDRVLYNLLFFALVMMAASIIAGQISIGIEQTVIVTLGLSAISLIGLLISVFIGVGLVSKEMDKRTLYAVLAKPVRRWEFLLGKFGGLVLTLAVNVTAMAVGLFLALIYVKPALERGDATVLIAVYFIWLKLALVVALALLFSCFTTPLLAILFTAGIYIVGLYVQELRNMPIEVMSRGMTLFTKWLSYLLPNFENFNIMAMAAHSRQVPGALIVQNTLYAAIYSAIVLTAAVVVFSRRNLK
;
A
#
# COMPACT_ATOMS: atom_id res chain seq x y z
N MET A 1 14.39 11.36 -18.10
CA MET A 1 13.78 11.93 -16.89
C MET A 1 12.54 12.81 -17.16
N LYS A 2 12.61 13.86 -18.02
CA LYS A 2 11.43 14.73 -18.29
C LYS A 2 10.16 13.97 -18.77
N ARG A 3 10.31 12.88 -19.52
CA ARG A 3 9.18 12.09 -20.06
C ARG A 3 8.46 11.23 -19.01
N ALA A 4 9.23 10.54 -18.14
CA ALA A 4 8.66 9.73 -17.06
C ALA A 4 7.87 10.59 -16.06
N GLY A 5 8.35 11.80 -15.76
CA GLY A 5 7.63 12.75 -14.89
C GLY A 5 6.29 13.24 -15.47
N VAL A 6 6.21 13.42 -16.80
CA VAL A 6 4.95 13.79 -17.47
C VAL A 6 3.94 12.64 -17.40
N VAL A 7 4.40 11.40 -17.60
CA VAL A 7 3.55 10.20 -17.44
C VAL A 7 3.04 10.12 -16.00
N ALA A 8 3.92 10.28 -15.01
CA ALA A 8 3.55 10.25 -13.59
C ALA A 8 2.50 11.31 -13.24
N LEU A 9 2.66 12.55 -13.72
CA LEU A 9 1.72 13.63 -13.46
C LEU A 9 0.36 13.39 -14.14
N ASN A 10 0.38 12.80 -15.34
CA ASN A 10 -0.86 12.45 -16.02
C ASN A 10 -1.59 11.32 -15.30
N THR A 11 -0.88 10.27 -14.89
CA THR A 11 -1.44 9.19 -14.08
C THR A 11 -2.01 9.71 -12.76
N PHE A 12 -1.30 10.61 -12.08
CA PHE A 12 -1.81 11.25 -10.86
C PHE A 12 -3.13 12.00 -11.12
N ARG A 13 -3.20 12.81 -12.19
CA ARG A 13 -4.42 13.53 -12.57
C ARG A 13 -5.57 12.59 -12.92
N GLU A 14 -5.28 11.47 -13.59
CA GLU A 14 -6.28 10.47 -13.91
C GLU A 14 -6.79 9.77 -12.65
N ALA A 15 -5.88 9.39 -11.75
CA ALA A 15 -6.21 8.76 -10.48
C ALA A 15 -7.09 9.65 -9.60
N VAL A 16 -6.75 10.93 -9.46
CA VAL A 16 -7.52 11.92 -8.68
C VAL A 16 -8.91 12.17 -9.26
N ARG A 17 -9.13 11.90 -10.54
CA ARG A 17 -10.46 12.05 -11.18
C ARG A 17 -11.30 10.78 -11.15
N ASP A 18 -10.77 9.67 -10.67
CA ASP A 18 -11.53 8.42 -10.58
C ASP A 18 -12.56 8.50 -9.45
N ARG A 19 -13.82 8.20 -9.77
CA ARG A 19 -14.95 8.22 -8.81
C ARG A 19 -14.74 7.22 -7.67
N VAL A 20 -14.02 6.12 -7.92
CA VAL A 20 -13.70 5.11 -6.90
C VAL A 20 -12.89 5.74 -5.76
N LEU A 21 -11.96 6.64 -6.08
CA LEU A 21 -11.14 7.34 -5.07
C LEU A 21 -12.01 8.14 -4.12
N TYR A 22 -12.93 8.96 -4.65
CA TYR A 22 -13.82 9.80 -3.83
C TYR A 22 -14.73 8.97 -2.93
N ASN A 23 -15.31 7.88 -3.45
CA ASN A 23 -16.17 6.99 -2.67
C ASN A 23 -15.40 6.31 -1.52
N LEU A 24 -14.18 5.86 -1.78
CA LEU A 24 -13.32 5.25 -0.77
C LEU A 24 -12.87 6.27 0.29
N LEU A 25 -12.52 7.49 -0.13
CA LEU A 25 -12.15 8.56 0.80
C LEU A 25 -13.34 8.97 1.70
N PHE A 26 -14.54 9.05 1.12
CA PHE A 26 -15.77 9.26 1.90
C PHE A 26 -15.95 8.16 2.95
N PHE A 27 -15.78 6.89 2.57
CA PHE A 27 -15.89 5.77 3.52
C PHE A 27 -14.80 5.81 4.60
N ALA A 28 -13.58 6.25 4.27
CA ALA A 28 -12.53 6.47 5.27
C ALA A 28 -12.94 7.52 6.32
N LEU A 29 -13.53 8.63 5.89
CA LEU A 29 -14.03 9.66 6.82
C LEU A 29 -15.14 9.13 7.72
N VAL A 30 -16.06 8.33 7.17
CA VAL A 30 -17.11 7.67 7.96
C VAL A 30 -16.51 6.73 9.00
N MET A 31 -15.52 5.90 8.62
CA MET A 31 -14.81 5.03 9.57
C MET A 31 -14.05 5.83 10.64
N MET A 32 -13.44 6.96 10.27
CA MET A 32 -12.79 7.85 11.24
C MET A 32 -13.79 8.47 12.21
N ALA A 33 -14.95 8.93 11.74
CA ALA A 33 -16.01 9.42 12.63
C ALA A 33 -16.50 8.32 13.58
N ALA A 34 -16.68 7.10 13.09
CA ALA A 34 -17.03 5.94 13.93
C ALA A 34 -15.95 5.64 14.98
N SER A 35 -14.67 5.86 14.67
CA SER A 35 -13.57 5.66 15.63
C SER A 35 -13.64 6.61 16.83
N ILE A 36 -14.14 7.84 16.65
CA ILE A 36 -14.33 8.81 17.74
C ILE A 36 -15.40 8.30 18.70
N ILE A 37 -16.53 7.85 18.16
CA ILE A 37 -17.63 7.29 18.95
C ILE A 37 -17.15 6.06 19.72
N ALA A 38 -16.42 5.15 19.06
CA ALA A 38 -15.84 3.97 19.71
C ALA A 38 -14.82 4.34 20.81
N GLY A 39 -14.05 5.40 20.60
CA GLY A 39 -13.13 5.96 21.59
C GLY A 39 -13.86 6.42 22.84
N GLN A 40 -14.96 7.17 22.71
CA GLN A 40 -15.74 7.71 23.83
C GLN A 40 -16.42 6.63 24.69
N ILE A 41 -16.73 5.47 24.10
CA ILE A 41 -17.31 4.33 24.85
C ILE A 41 -16.22 3.65 25.72
N SER A 42 -14.94 3.81 25.38
CA SER A 42 -13.83 3.08 25.99
C SER A 42 -13.19 3.86 27.14
N ILE A 43 -13.62 3.58 28.37
CA ILE A 43 -13.11 4.26 29.57
C ILE A 43 -11.62 3.92 29.79
N GLY A 44 -10.76 4.94 29.82
CA GLY A 44 -9.34 4.80 30.17
C GLY A 44 -8.39 4.43 29.03
N ILE A 45 -8.88 4.14 27.82
CA ILE A 45 -8.07 3.79 26.63
C ILE A 45 -8.52 4.49 25.33
N GLU A 46 -9.25 5.60 25.46
CA GLU A 46 -9.87 6.34 24.35
C GLU A 46 -8.89 6.63 23.20
N GLN A 47 -7.70 7.13 23.53
CA GLN A 47 -6.65 7.49 22.55
C GLN A 47 -6.12 6.26 21.80
N THR A 48 -5.85 5.17 22.52
CA THR A 48 -5.37 3.91 21.94
C THR A 48 -6.38 3.36 20.93
N VAL A 49 -7.68 3.46 21.26
CA VAL A 49 -8.77 3.01 20.37
C VAL A 49 -8.87 3.89 19.13
N ILE A 50 -8.87 5.21 19.28
CA ILE A 50 -8.95 6.15 18.14
C ILE A 50 -7.75 5.96 17.20
N VAL A 51 -6.52 5.89 17.73
CA VAL A 51 -5.32 5.69 16.92
C VAL A 51 -5.34 4.34 16.22
N THR A 52 -5.70 3.26 16.93
CA THR A 52 -5.71 1.90 16.35
C THR A 52 -6.75 1.78 15.24
N LEU A 53 -7.98 2.25 15.48
CA LEU A 53 -9.05 2.21 14.50
C LEU A 53 -8.79 3.16 13.33
N GLY A 54 -8.24 4.35 13.59
CA GLY A 54 -7.86 5.31 12.58
C GLY A 54 -6.75 4.81 11.66
N LEU A 55 -5.65 4.29 12.21
CA LEU A 55 -4.57 3.68 11.42
C LEU A 55 -5.06 2.43 10.67
N SER A 56 -5.96 1.65 11.27
CA SER A 56 -6.60 0.50 10.58
C SER A 56 -7.45 0.96 9.40
N ALA A 57 -8.23 2.04 9.56
CA ALA A 57 -9.01 2.62 8.47
C ALA A 57 -8.10 3.14 7.35
N ILE A 58 -7.04 3.88 7.66
CA ILE A 58 -6.06 4.35 6.67
C ILE A 58 -5.44 3.17 5.92
N SER A 59 -5.04 2.12 6.64
CA SER A 59 -4.45 0.92 6.04
C SER A 59 -5.44 0.17 5.14
N LEU A 60 -6.68 -0.02 5.58
CA LEU A 60 -7.70 -0.77 4.84
C LEU A 60 -8.14 0.00 3.59
N ILE A 61 -8.48 1.28 3.73
CA ILE A 61 -8.92 2.09 2.59
C ILE A 61 -7.78 2.36 1.63
N GLY A 62 -6.58 2.65 2.15
CA GLY A 62 -5.38 2.76 1.34
C GLY A 62 -5.10 1.49 0.54
N LEU A 63 -5.33 0.30 1.12
CA LEU A 63 -5.20 -0.98 0.42
C LEU A 63 -6.19 -1.08 -0.73
N LEU A 64 -7.48 -0.81 -0.48
CA LEU A 64 -8.51 -0.84 -1.52
C LEU A 64 -8.16 0.13 -2.66
N ILE A 65 -7.74 1.35 -2.33
CA ILE A 65 -7.27 2.34 -3.31
C ILE A 65 -6.09 1.77 -4.11
N SER A 66 -5.07 1.24 -3.44
CA SER A 66 -3.87 0.71 -4.10
C SER A 66 -4.18 -0.43 -5.07
N VAL A 67 -5.12 -1.32 -4.72
CA VAL A 67 -5.50 -2.46 -5.54
C VAL A 67 -6.42 -2.03 -6.69
N PHE A 68 -7.52 -1.32 -6.39
CA PHE A 68 -8.50 -0.94 -7.42
C PHE A 68 -7.98 0.12 -8.38
N ILE A 69 -7.32 1.16 -7.88
CA ILE A 69 -6.77 2.23 -8.74
C ILE A 69 -5.47 1.76 -9.39
N GLY A 70 -4.62 1.03 -8.66
CA GLY A 70 -3.39 0.48 -9.21
C GLY A 70 -3.64 -0.45 -10.39
N VAL A 71 -4.56 -1.41 -10.23
CA VAL A 71 -4.96 -2.29 -11.34
C VAL A 71 -5.81 -1.55 -12.36
N GLY A 72 -6.79 -0.76 -11.92
CA GLY A 72 -7.76 -0.11 -12.78
C GLY A 72 -7.14 0.86 -13.79
N LEU A 73 -6.15 1.66 -13.37
CA LEU A 73 -5.44 2.57 -14.28
C LEU A 73 -4.56 1.81 -15.29
N VAL A 74 -3.96 0.69 -14.90
CA VAL A 74 -3.15 -0.12 -15.84
C VAL A 74 -4.03 -0.85 -16.83
N SER A 75 -5.06 -1.53 -16.35
CA SER A 75 -5.94 -2.34 -17.20
C SER A 75 -6.77 -1.48 -18.15
N LYS A 76 -7.26 -0.31 -17.74
CA LYS A 76 -7.97 0.63 -18.63
C LYS A 76 -7.09 1.10 -19.80
N GLU A 77 -5.78 1.29 -19.57
CA GLU A 77 -4.83 1.68 -20.61
C GLU A 77 -4.35 0.50 -21.48
N MET A 78 -4.39 -0.73 -20.96
CA MET A 78 -4.03 -1.96 -21.69
C MET A 78 -5.18 -2.50 -22.56
N ASP A 79 -6.43 -2.37 -22.12
CA ASP A 79 -7.61 -2.92 -22.84
C ASP A 79 -8.11 -2.00 -23.95
N LYS A 80 -7.94 -0.68 -23.81
CA LYS A 80 -8.21 0.24 -24.92
C LYS A 80 -7.01 0.23 -25.86
N ARG A 81 -7.29 0.19 -27.16
CA ARG A 81 -6.34 0.40 -28.29
C ARG A 81 -5.57 1.75 -28.23
N THR A 82 -5.51 2.43 -27.09
CA THR A 82 -4.67 3.60 -26.77
C THR A 82 -3.19 3.28 -26.63
N LEU A 83 -2.82 2.00 -26.52
CA LEU A 83 -1.41 1.61 -26.63
C LEU A 83 -0.81 2.04 -27.98
N TYR A 84 -1.60 1.99 -29.07
CA TYR A 84 -1.18 2.42 -30.40
C TYR A 84 -0.93 3.93 -30.51
N ALA A 85 -1.64 4.77 -29.74
CA ALA A 85 -1.46 6.22 -29.73
C ALA A 85 -0.27 6.67 -28.87
N VAL A 86 0.06 5.94 -27.80
CA VAL A 86 1.21 6.24 -26.93
C VAL A 86 2.51 5.63 -27.49
N LEU A 87 2.47 4.46 -28.15
CA LEU A 87 3.62 3.89 -28.87
C LEU A 87 4.00 4.67 -30.14
N ALA A 88 3.16 5.61 -30.62
CA ALA A 88 3.56 6.55 -31.67
C ALA A 88 4.66 7.52 -31.19
N LYS A 89 4.92 7.62 -29.87
CA LYS A 89 6.10 8.29 -29.30
C LYS A 89 7.06 7.24 -28.71
N PRO A 90 8.39 7.40 -28.90
CA PRO A 90 9.38 6.43 -28.45
C PRO A 90 9.58 6.55 -26.94
N VAL A 91 8.63 6.04 -26.16
CA VAL A 91 8.73 5.91 -24.70
C VAL A 91 9.16 4.48 -24.42
N ARG A 92 10.30 4.33 -23.73
CA ARG A 92 10.80 2.99 -23.39
C ARG A 92 9.84 2.35 -22.39
N ARG A 93 9.59 1.04 -22.53
CA ARG A 93 8.62 0.29 -21.70
C ARG A 93 8.85 0.46 -20.18
N TRP A 94 10.12 0.58 -19.76
CA TRP A 94 10.50 0.83 -18.36
C TRP A 94 10.19 2.26 -17.90
N GLU A 95 10.30 3.28 -18.77
CA GLU A 95 9.98 4.67 -18.42
C GLU A 95 8.50 4.84 -18.15
N PHE A 96 7.67 4.13 -18.92
CA PHE A 96 6.23 4.11 -18.73
C PHE A 96 5.84 3.47 -17.39
N LEU A 97 6.38 2.28 -17.08
CA LEU A 97 6.06 1.59 -15.83
C LEU A 97 6.55 2.36 -14.59
N LEU A 98 7.76 2.92 -14.62
CA LEU A 98 8.29 3.73 -13.53
C LEU A 98 7.50 5.03 -13.34
N GLY A 99 7.11 5.70 -14.44
CA GLY A 99 6.24 6.88 -14.37
C GLY A 99 4.90 6.55 -13.73
N LYS A 100 4.30 5.42 -14.10
CA LYS A 100 3.01 4.97 -13.57
C LYS A 100 3.09 4.60 -12.09
N PHE A 101 4.13 3.87 -11.69
CA PHE A 101 4.42 3.59 -10.30
C PHE A 101 4.57 4.88 -9.48
N GLY A 102 5.39 5.83 -9.96
CA GLY A 102 5.58 7.11 -9.28
C GLY A 102 4.28 7.92 -9.15
N GLY A 103 3.47 7.99 -10.20
CA GLY A 103 2.17 8.68 -10.17
C GLY A 103 1.17 8.04 -9.18
N LEU A 104 1.11 6.71 -9.14
CA LEU A 104 0.27 5.97 -8.20
C LEU A 104 0.74 6.12 -6.75
N VAL A 105 2.04 6.02 -6.50
CA VAL A 105 2.64 6.20 -5.17
C VAL A 105 2.41 7.63 -4.66
N LEU A 106 2.50 8.63 -5.54
CA LEU A 106 2.19 10.02 -5.20
C LEU A 106 0.69 10.22 -4.94
N THR A 107 -0.18 9.57 -5.71
CA THR A 107 -1.63 9.56 -5.44
C THR A 107 -1.92 8.99 -4.06
N LEU A 108 -1.30 7.87 -3.72
CA LEU A 108 -1.41 7.27 -2.40
C LEU A 108 -0.85 8.18 -1.31
N ALA A 109 0.27 8.88 -1.55
CA ALA A 109 0.83 9.83 -0.59
C ALA A 109 -0.19 10.92 -0.24
N VAL A 110 -0.84 11.51 -1.25
CA VAL A 110 -1.87 12.54 -1.04
C VAL A 110 -3.08 11.99 -0.28
N ASN A 111 -3.57 10.80 -0.66
CA ASN A 111 -4.71 10.18 0.01
C ASN A 111 -4.42 9.80 1.46
N VAL A 112 -3.27 9.17 1.72
CA VAL A 112 -2.83 8.80 3.07
C VAL A 112 -2.62 10.05 3.91
N THR A 113 -2.06 11.11 3.35
CA THR A 113 -1.90 12.39 4.06
C THR A 113 -3.26 13.01 4.40
N ALA A 114 -4.22 13.02 3.45
CA ALA A 114 -5.57 13.52 3.71
C ALA A 114 -6.26 12.73 4.83
N MET A 115 -6.14 11.40 4.83
CA MET A 115 -6.71 10.57 5.89
C MET A 115 -5.95 10.74 7.23
N ALA A 116 -4.63 10.92 7.19
CA ALA A 116 -3.84 11.20 8.39
C ALA A 116 -4.22 12.54 9.02
N VAL A 117 -4.45 13.58 8.21
CA VAL A 117 -5.00 14.87 8.70
C VAL A 117 -6.36 14.64 9.37
N GLY A 118 -7.23 13.83 8.77
CA GLY A 118 -8.51 13.43 9.40
C GLY A 118 -8.31 12.77 10.78
N LEU A 119 -7.35 11.86 10.89
CA LEU A 119 -7.00 11.22 12.17
C LEU A 119 -6.44 12.22 13.20
N PHE A 120 -5.55 13.12 12.80
CA PHE A 120 -5.02 14.15 13.69
C PHE A 120 -6.10 15.12 14.17
N LEU A 121 -7.03 15.52 13.30
CA LEU A 121 -8.18 16.32 13.68
C LEU A 121 -9.08 15.58 14.69
N ALA A 122 -9.30 14.27 14.48
CA ALA A 122 -10.04 13.44 15.42
C ALA A 122 -9.36 13.35 16.80
N LEU A 123 -8.03 13.25 16.83
CA LEU A 123 -7.25 13.26 18.08
C LEU A 123 -7.35 14.60 18.81
N ILE A 124 -7.15 15.72 18.09
CA ILE A 124 -7.23 17.07 18.66
C ILE A 124 -8.63 17.36 19.22
N TYR A 125 -9.69 16.87 18.57
CA TYR A 125 -11.06 17.03 19.04
C TYR A 125 -11.32 16.36 20.40
N VAL A 126 -10.70 15.20 20.65
CA VAL A 126 -10.87 14.46 21.91
C VAL A 126 -9.88 14.96 22.96
N LYS A 127 -8.64 15.28 22.57
CA LYS A 127 -7.61 15.86 23.45
C LYS A 127 -6.82 16.94 22.73
N PRO A 128 -6.90 18.21 23.16
CA PRO A 128 -6.18 19.32 22.52
C PRO A 128 -4.68 19.40 22.86
N ALA A 129 -4.12 18.46 23.64
CA ALA A 129 -2.71 18.44 24.00
C ALA A 129 -1.92 17.52 23.06
N LEU A 130 -0.99 18.11 22.29
CA LEU A 130 -0.05 17.35 21.46
C LEU A 130 1.02 16.70 22.35
N GLU A 131 1.16 15.38 22.27
CA GLU A 131 2.14 14.61 23.02
C GLU A 131 3.22 14.05 22.11
N ARG A 132 4.37 13.62 22.68
CA ARG A 132 5.43 12.94 21.91
C ARG A 132 4.94 11.68 21.19
N GLY A 133 3.81 11.10 21.61
CA GLY A 133 3.14 9.98 20.93
C GLY A 133 2.64 10.30 19.53
N ASP A 134 2.34 11.57 19.23
CA ASP A 134 1.84 12.01 17.93
C ASP A 134 2.88 11.86 16.81
N ALA A 135 4.17 11.97 17.16
CA ALA A 135 5.26 11.67 16.24
C ALA A 135 5.28 10.19 15.84
N THR A 136 4.94 9.28 16.75
CA THR A 136 4.85 7.84 16.43
C THR A 136 3.70 7.54 15.49
N VAL A 137 2.58 8.28 15.59
CA VAL A 137 1.45 8.15 14.65
C VAL A 137 1.88 8.54 13.23
N LEU A 138 2.65 9.61 13.05
CA LEU A 138 3.20 10.00 11.74
C LEU A 138 4.12 8.91 11.17
N ILE A 139 4.96 8.28 12.00
CA ILE A 139 5.81 7.17 11.56
C ILE A 139 4.96 5.97 11.13
N ALA A 140 3.86 5.68 11.84
CA ALA A 140 2.93 4.61 11.45
C ALA A 140 2.23 4.90 10.12
N VAL A 141 1.79 6.15 9.91
CA VAL A 141 1.23 6.61 8.63
C VAL A 141 2.26 6.44 7.50
N TYR A 142 3.53 6.80 7.74
CA TYR A 142 4.61 6.60 6.78
C TYR A 142 4.82 5.12 6.44
N PHE A 143 4.80 4.23 7.43
CA PHE A 143 4.93 2.78 7.20
C PHE A 143 3.74 2.22 6.42
N ILE A 144 2.53 2.70 6.68
CA ILE A 144 1.35 2.36 5.89
C ILE A 144 1.56 2.80 4.43
N TRP A 145 2.06 4.02 4.20
CA TRP A 145 2.34 4.48 2.84
C TRP A 145 3.38 3.62 2.11
N LEU A 146 4.49 3.25 2.77
CA LEU A 146 5.49 2.33 2.21
C LEU A 146 4.89 0.96 1.87
N LYS A 147 4.07 0.42 2.78
CA LYS A 147 3.34 -0.84 2.58
C LYS A 147 2.46 -0.75 1.32
N LEU A 148 1.69 0.32 1.17
CA LEU A 148 0.81 0.52 0.01
C LEU A 148 1.59 0.70 -1.30
N ALA A 149 2.77 1.34 -1.26
CA ALA A 149 3.64 1.44 -2.43
C ALA A 149 4.09 0.05 -2.92
N LEU A 150 4.43 -0.86 -2.01
CA LEU A 150 4.79 -2.23 -2.36
C LEU A 150 3.58 -2.97 -2.97
N VAL A 151 2.37 -2.78 -2.41
CA VAL A 151 1.13 -3.33 -3.00
C VAL A 151 0.90 -2.80 -4.41
N VAL A 152 1.16 -1.52 -4.68
CA VAL A 152 1.09 -0.97 -6.04
C VAL A 152 2.10 -1.63 -6.96
N ALA A 153 3.34 -1.86 -6.53
CA ALA A 153 4.32 -2.56 -7.36
C ALA A 153 3.81 -3.95 -7.77
N LEU A 154 3.21 -4.70 -6.83
CA LEU A 154 2.59 -6.00 -7.11
C LEU A 154 1.39 -5.88 -8.05
N ALA A 155 0.51 -4.91 -7.82
CA ALA A 155 -0.63 -4.64 -8.69
C ALA A 155 -0.18 -4.39 -10.13
N LEU A 156 0.84 -3.55 -10.32
CA LEU A 156 1.44 -3.28 -11.63
C LEU A 156 2.01 -4.55 -12.28
N LEU A 157 2.72 -5.39 -11.51
CA LEU A 157 3.26 -6.67 -11.99
C LEU A 157 2.14 -7.57 -12.52
N PHE A 158 1.09 -7.81 -11.73
CA PHE A 158 0.00 -8.71 -12.14
C PHE A 158 -0.82 -8.15 -13.29
N SER A 159 -1.05 -6.83 -13.31
CA SER A 159 -1.75 -6.17 -14.41
C SER A 159 -1.03 -6.32 -15.76
N CYS A 160 0.29 -6.57 -15.79
CA CYS A 160 1.03 -6.71 -17.04
C CYS A 160 0.65 -7.98 -17.85
N PHE A 161 0.18 -9.04 -17.18
CA PHE A 161 -0.06 -10.33 -17.83
C PHE A 161 -1.40 -10.99 -17.52
N THR A 162 -2.19 -10.42 -16.60
CA THR A 162 -3.50 -10.99 -16.21
C THR A 162 -4.65 -10.03 -16.56
N THR A 163 -5.89 -10.53 -16.50
CA THR A 163 -7.08 -9.69 -16.61
C THR A 163 -7.24 -8.83 -15.35
N PRO A 164 -7.90 -7.65 -15.41
CA PRO A 164 -8.06 -6.79 -14.25
C PRO A 164 -8.62 -7.50 -13.01
N LEU A 165 -9.61 -8.38 -13.19
CA LEU A 165 -10.18 -9.15 -12.06
C LEU A 165 -9.15 -10.09 -11.43
N LEU A 166 -8.39 -10.84 -12.25
CA LEU A 166 -7.33 -11.73 -11.75
C LEU A 166 -6.19 -10.95 -11.11
N ALA A 167 -5.81 -9.80 -11.64
CA ALA A 167 -4.78 -8.94 -11.07
C ALA A 167 -5.16 -8.47 -9.65
N ILE A 168 -6.42 -8.07 -9.46
CA ILE A 168 -6.96 -7.70 -8.14
C ILE A 168 -6.87 -8.89 -7.19
N LEU A 169 -7.35 -10.07 -7.62
CA LEU A 169 -7.34 -11.28 -6.78
C LEU A 169 -5.93 -11.73 -6.41
N PHE A 170 -4.97 -11.73 -7.34
CA PHE A 170 -3.59 -12.09 -7.04
C PHE A 170 -2.90 -11.09 -6.13
N THR A 171 -3.12 -9.78 -6.35
CA THR A 171 -2.55 -8.74 -5.49
C THR A 171 -3.11 -8.82 -4.08
N ALA A 172 -4.44 -8.96 -3.95
CA ALA A 172 -5.10 -9.12 -2.66
C ALA A 172 -4.68 -10.43 -1.96
N GLY A 173 -4.57 -11.54 -2.71
CA GLY A 173 -4.11 -12.82 -2.20
C GLY A 173 -2.69 -12.74 -1.64
N ILE A 174 -1.74 -12.16 -2.38
CA ILE A 174 -0.36 -11.98 -1.91
C ILE A 174 -0.30 -11.02 -0.73
N TYR A 175 -1.14 -9.98 -0.71
CA TYR A 175 -1.25 -9.10 0.45
C TYR A 175 -1.69 -9.88 1.70
N ILE A 176 -2.77 -10.66 1.60
CA ILE A 176 -3.27 -11.46 2.72
C ILE A 176 -2.21 -12.45 3.19
N VAL A 177 -1.61 -13.24 2.29
CA VAL A 177 -0.57 -14.20 2.70
C VAL A 177 0.62 -13.46 3.33
N GLY A 178 1.03 -12.33 2.74
CA GLY A 178 2.13 -11.48 3.23
C GLY A 178 1.89 -10.86 4.60
N LEU A 179 0.64 -10.71 5.05
CA LEU A 179 0.31 -10.31 6.42
C LEU A 179 0.64 -11.39 7.44
N TYR A 180 0.55 -12.67 7.04
CA TYR A 180 0.71 -13.83 7.93
C TYR A 180 2.04 -14.58 7.69
N VAL A 181 2.94 -14.03 6.88
CA VAL A 181 4.21 -14.68 6.49
C VAL A 181 5.08 -14.98 7.71
N GLN A 182 5.09 -14.11 8.72
CA GLN A 182 5.93 -14.25 9.89
C GLN A 182 5.40 -15.33 10.84
N GLU A 183 4.08 -15.40 11.01
CA GLU A 183 3.37 -16.43 11.75
C GLU A 183 3.58 -17.80 11.10
N LEU A 184 3.50 -17.88 9.77
CA LEU A 184 3.83 -19.09 9.00
C LEU A 184 5.29 -19.52 9.20
N ARG A 185 6.22 -18.58 9.34
CA ARG A 185 7.64 -18.87 9.57
C ARG A 185 7.92 -19.37 11.00
N ASN A 186 7.15 -18.89 11.96
CA ASN A 186 7.32 -19.17 13.38
C ASN A 186 6.48 -20.37 13.86
N MET A 187 5.72 -21.01 12.98
CA MET A 187 4.95 -22.22 13.32
C MET A 187 5.88 -23.37 13.76
N PRO A 188 5.62 -24.02 14.91
CA PRO A 188 6.43 -25.15 15.39
C PRO A 188 6.37 -26.36 14.44
N ILE A 189 7.49 -27.08 14.34
CA ILE A 189 7.62 -28.31 13.53
C ILE A 189 6.68 -29.42 14.07
N GLU A 190 6.24 -29.34 15.32
CA GLU A 190 5.28 -30.27 15.91
C GLU A 190 3.90 -30.24 15.23
N VAL A 191 3.57 -29.13 14.55
CA VAL A 191 2.30 -28.93 13.85
C VAL A 191 2.39 -29.31 12.36
N MET A 192 3.61 -29.44 11.80
CA MET A 192 3.82 -29.56 10.35
C MET A 192 4.90 -30.59 9.99
N SER A 193 4.67 -31.38 8.93
CA SER A 193 5.69 -32.31 8.43
C SER A 193 7.00 -31.59 8.03
N ARG A 194 8.13 -32.29 8.12
CA ARG A 194 9.46 -31.76 7.73
C ARG A 194 9.49 -31.19 6.30
N GLY A 195 8.74 -31.78 5.37
CA GLY A 195 8.64 -31.29 4.00
C GLY A 195 7.83 -29.99 3.90
N MET A 196 6.70 -29.91 4.62
CA MET A 196 5.84 -28.73 4.59
C MET A 196 6.49 -27.52 5.25
N THR A 197 7.23 -27.71 6.35
CA THR A 197 8.00 -26.63 7.02
C THR A 197 9.11 -26.07 6.14
N LEU A 198 9.75 -26.91 5.32
CA LEU A 198 10.76 -26.45 4.36
C LEU A 198 10.11 -25.62 3.24
N PHE A 199 8.98 -26.09 2.73
CA PHE A 199 8.20 -25.39 1.70
C PHE A 199 7.69 -24.03 2.19
N THR A 200 7.13 -23.94 3.40
CA THR A 200 6.65 -22.67 3.95
C THR A 200 7.78 -21.69 4.22
N LYS A 201 8.93 -22.16 4.73
CA LYS A 201 10.13 -21.31 4.88
C LYS A 201 10.58 -20.76 3.53
N TRP A 202 10.66 -21.60 2.50
CA TRP A 202 11.06 -21.15 1.16
C TRP A 202 10.06 -20.13 0.59
N LEU A 203 8.76 -20.40 0.70
CA LEU A 203 7.69 -19.48 0.26
C LEU A 203 7.72 -18.14 1.01
N SER A 204 8.06 -18.16 2.31
CA SER A 204 8.17 -16.97 3.15
C SER A 204 9.27 -16.00 2.70
N TYR A 205 10.30 -16.49 2.00
CA TYR A 205 11.33 -15.63 1.43
C TYR A 205 10.91 -14.96 0.12
N LEU A 206 10.03 -15.61 -0.65
CA LEU A 206 9.50 -15.04 -1.89
C LEU A 206 8.44 -13.97 -1.62
N LEU A 207 7.61 -14.18 -0.61
CA LEU A 207 6.49 -13.29 -0.30
C LEU A 207 6.95 -12.06 0.48
N PRO A 208 6.34 -10.89 0.22
CA PRO A 208 6.63 -9.68 0.99
C PRO A 208 6.07 -9.84 2.40
N ASN A 209 6.89 -9.53 3.40
CA ASN A 209 6.46 -9.50 4.78
C ASN A 209 5.86 -8.13 5.09
N PHE A 210 4.52 -8.06 5.12
CA PHE A 210 3.79 -6.83 5.43
C PHE A 210 3.69 -6.53 6.92
N GLU A 211 3.92 -7.53 7.79
CA GLU A 211 3.90 -7.36 9.25
C GLU A 211 5.03 -6.44 9.72
N ASN A 212 6.17 -6.43 9.02
CA ASN A 212 7.27 -5.50 9.31
C ASN A 212 6.81 -4.03 9.36
N PHE A 213 5.82 -3.66 8.55
CA PHE A 213 5.26 -2.30 8.51
C PHE A 213 4.18 -2.04 9.57
N ASN A 214 3.77 -3.05 10.34
CA ASN A 214 2.72 -2.95 11.33
C ASN A 214 3.26 -2.43 12.67
N ILE A 215 3.30 -1.11 12.81
CA ILE A 215 3.66 -0.43 14.07
C ILE A 215 2.44 0.23 14.74
N MET A 216 1.22 -0.19 14.39
CA MET A 216 -0.02 0.40 14.93
C MET A 216 -0.09 0.27 16.45
N ALA A 217 0.29 -0.89 17.00
CA ALA A 217 0.31 -1.12 18.44
C ALA A 217 1.32 -0.21 19.16
N MET A 218 2.48 0.06 18.54
CA MET A 218 3.49 0.98 19.10
C MET A 218 2.99 2.43 19.07
N ALA A 219 2.33 2.84 17.98
CA ALA A 219 1.73 4.16 17.86
C ALA A 219 0.58 4.38 18.84
N ALA A 220 -0.28 3.38 19.04
CA ALA A 220 -1.41 3.47 19.95
C ALA A 220 -1.00 3.58 21.42
N HIS A 221 0.17 3.02 21.80
CA HIS A 221 0.71 3.11 23.16
C HIS A 221 1.82 4.16 23.30
N SER A 222 1.98 5.07 22.33
CA SER A 222 3.00 6.13 22.34
C SER A 222 4.44 5.63 22.60
N ARG A 223 4.76 4.41 22.14
CA ARG A 223 6.10 3.83 22.28
C ARG A 223 7.04 4.43 21.24
N GLN A 224 8.31 4.58 21.63
CA GLN A 224 9.34 5.06 20.71
C GLN A 224 9.64 4.00 19.65
N VAL A 225 9.71 4.43 18.39
CA VAL A 225 10.11 3.58 17.27
C VAL A 225 11.62 3.75 17.06
N PRO A 226 12.41 2.66 17.13
CA PRO A 226 13.84 2.74 16.86
C PRO A 226 14.11 3.29 15.45
N GLY A 227 14.97 4.30 15.32
CA GLY A 227 15.31 4.88 14.01
C GLY A 227 15.91 3.86 13.03
N ALA A 228 16.61 2.86 13.54
CA ALA A 228 17.11 1.73 12.75
C ALA A 228 15.99 0.98 12.02
N LEU A 229 14.84 0.81 12.67
CA LEU A 229 13.67 0.12 12.12
C LEU A 229 13.05 0.92 10.97
N ILE A 230 13.03 2.25 11.08
CA ILE A 230 12.58 3.15 10.01
C ILE A 230 13.45 2.98 8.76
N VAL A 231 14.77 3.02 8.92
CA VAL A 231 15.72 2.89 7.81
C VAL A 231 15.62 1.49 7.17
N GLN A 232 15.59 0.43 7.99
CA GLN A 232 15.50 -0.94 7.50
C GLN A 232 14.22 -1.18 6.69
N ASN A 233 13.06 -0.75 7.21
CA ASN A 233 11.80 -0.95 6.51
C ASN A 233 11.68 -0.10 5.24
N THR A 234 12.27 1.10 5.25
CA THR A 234 12.33 1.96 4.07
C THR A 234 13.17 1.31 2.97
N LEU A 235 14.36 0.80 3.32
CA LEU A 235 15.22 0.06 2.40
C LEU A 235 14.55 -1.21 1.90
N TYR A 236 13.90 -1.96 2.79
CA TYR A 236 13.15 -3.16 2.43
C TYR A 236 12.07 -2.85 1.40
N ALA A 237 11.22 -1.83 1.65
CA ALA A 237 10.19 -1.41 0.71
C ALA A 237 10.77 -0.99 -0.65
N ALA A 238 11.86 -0.21 -0.64
CA ALA A 238 12.49 0.29 -1.86
C ALA A 238 13.11 -0.84 -2.69
N ILE A 239 13.89 -1.73 -2.06
CA ILE A 239 14.53 -2.87 -2.72
C ILE A 239 13.47 -3.83 -3.25
N TYR A 240 12.49 -4.20 -2.44
CA TYR A 240 11.45 -5.14 -2.85
C TYR A 240 10.60 -4.58 -4.00
N SER A 241 10.22 -3.29 -3.93
CA SER A 241 9.52 -2.61 -5.02
C SER A 241 10.37 -2.58 -6.30
N ALA A 242 11.68 -2.32 -6.19
CA ALA A 242 12.57 -2.33 -7.35
C ALA A 242 12.68 -3.71 -8.00
N ILE A 243 12.75 -4.79 -7.20
CA ILE A 243 12.75 -6.17 -7.69
C ILE A 243 11.45 -6.49 -8.43
N VAL A 244 10.30 -6.17 -7.81
CA VAL A 244 8.97 -6.41 -8.40
C VAL A 244 8.77 -5.60 -9.67
N LEU A 245 9.17 -4.33 -9.69
CA LEU A 245 9.09 -3.48 -10.89
C LEU A 245 10.01 -3.99 -12.00
N THR A 246 11.21 -4.48 -11.67
CA THR A 246 12.12 -5.08 -12.65
C THR A 246 11.50 -6.34 -13.26
N ALA A 247 10.91 -7.20 -12.44
CA ALA A 247 10.16 -8.37 -12.93
C ALA A 247 9.00 -7.95 -13.85
N ALA A 248 8.26 -6.90 -13.48
CA ALA A 248 7.16 -6.37 -14.28
C ALA A 248 7.64 -5.84 -15.63
N VAL A 249 8.79 -5.14 -15.68
CA VAL A 249 9.41 -4.69 -16.94
C VAL A 249 9.78 -5.89 -17.83
N VAL A 250 10.37 -6.95 -17.28
CA VAL A 250 10.75 -8.16 -18.03
C VAL A 250 9.54 -8.90 -18.58
N VAL A 251 8.48 -9.05 -17.78
CA VAL A 251 7.23 -9.68 -18.22
C VAL A 251 6.58 -8.84 -19.33
N PHE A 252 6.54 -7.53 -19.15
CA PHE A 252 5.97 -6.61 -20.13
C PHE A 252 6.81 -6.53 -21.42
N SER A 253 8.14 -6.71 -21.37
CA SER A 253 8.98 -6.71 -22.59
C SER A 253 8.79 -7.95 -23.46
N ARG A 254 8.45 -9.09 -22.86
CA ARG A 254 8.19 -10.37 -23.58
C ARG A 254 6.80 -10.42 -24.23
N ARG A 255 5.89 -9.54 -23.85
CA ARG A 255 4.56 -9.45 -24.47
C ARG A 255 4.69 -8.80 -25.85
N ASN A 256 4.58 -9.62 -26.89
CA ASN A 256 4.39 -9.14 -28.26
C ASN A 256 2.97 -8.59 -28.37
N LEU A 257 2.89 -7.27 -28.44
CA LEU A 257 1.66 -6.56 -28.79
C LEU A 257 1.50 -6.73 -30.30
N LYS A 258 0.78 -7.78 -30.70
CA LYS A 258 0.30 -7.95 -32.07
C LYS A 258 -1.01 -7.18 -32.25
#